data_AF-A0AAE8G0F1-F1
#
_entry.id   AF-A0AAE8G0F1-F1
#
_cell.length_a   1.000
_cell.length_b   1.000
_cell.length_c   1.000
_cell.angle_alpha   90.00
_cell.angle_beta   90.00
_cell.angle_gamma   90.00
#
_symmetry.space_group_name_H-M   'P 1'
#
loop_
_entity.id
_entity.type
_entity.pdbx_description
1 polymer ?
#
loop_
_entity_poly.entity_id
_entity_poly.type
_entity_poly.pdbx_seq_one_letter_code
_entity_poly.pdbx_strand_id
1 'polypeptide(L)'
;MTGNYSTREYREKLYDDLHVRLRDTVILMCAIFIASIGLNMNSTAVIIGAMLISPLMTPIVGLGFGLAIFDTRLIKQSLEV
;
A
#
# COMPACT_ATOMS: atom_id res chain seq x y z
N MET A 1 -1.04 -23.22 -19.18
CA MET A 1 -1.54 -22.92 -17.82
C MET A 1 -2.10 -21.50 -17.83
N THR A 2 -3.33 -21.34 -18.34
CA THR A 2 -4.03 -20.05 -18.39
C THR A 2 -4.93 -20.00 -17.16
N GLY A 3 -4.37 -19.48 -16.06
CA GLY A 3 -5.14 -19.24 -14.85
C GLY A 3 -6.14 -18.13 -15.12
N ASN A 4 -7.43 -18.47 -15.14
CA ASN A 4 -8.51 -17.51 -15.02
C ASN A 4 -8.46 -16.94 -13.60
N TYR A 5 -7.60 -15.95 -13.39
CA TYR A 5 -7.56 -15.16 -12.17
C TYR A 5 -8.82 -14.31 -12.10
N SER A 6 -9.85 -14.87 -11.46
CA SER A 6 -11.09 -14.15 -11.19
C SER A 6 -10.72 -12.91 -10.38
N THR A 7 -10.97 -11.72 -10.95
CA THR A 7 -10.66 -10.39 -10.38
C THR A 7 -11.21 -10.19 -8.96
N ARG A 8 -12.09 -11.11 -8.50
CA ARG A 8 -12.61 -11.20 -7.14
C ARG A 8 -11.60 -11.74 -6.13
N GLU A 9 -10.82 -12.75 -6.49
CA GLU A 9 -9.82 -13.36 -5.59
C GLU A 9 -8.62 -12.44 -5.36
N TYR A 10 -8.16 -11.74 -6.40
CA TYR A 10 -7.15 -10.68 -6.27
C TYR A 10 -7.62 -9.55 -5.37
N ARG A 11 -8.91 -9.20 -5.48
CA ARG A 11 -9.50 -8.14 -4.69
C ARG A 11 -9.65 -8.55 -3.22
N GLU A 12 -10.02 -9.79 -2.94
CA GLU A 12 -10.06 -10.31 -1.57
C GLU A 12 -8.67 -10.43 -0.96
N LYS A 13 -7.68 -10.95 -1.71
CA LYS A 13 -6.28 -10.94 -1.27
C LYS A 13 -5.79 -9.53 -0.99
N LEU A 14 -6.13 -8.56 -1.84
CA LEU A 14 -5.79 -7.16 -1.61
C LEU A 14 -6.52 -6.58 -0.39
N TYR A 15 -7.77 -6.97 -0.13
CA TYR A 15 -8.55 -6.53 1.04
C TYR A 15 -8.06 -7.18 2.35
N ASP A 16 -7.60 -8.43 2.31
CA ASP A 16 -7.03 -9.13 3.47
C ASP A 16 -5.66 -8.51 3.84
N ASP A 17 -4.86 -8.14 2.83
CA ASP A 17 -3.62 -7.38 2.98
C ASP A 17 -3.85 -5.87 3.24
N LEU A 18 -5.08 -5.37 3.02
CA LEU A 18 -5.49 -4.01 3.35
C LEU A 18 -5.68 -3.79 4.85
N HIS A 19 -5.42 -4.81 5.69
CA HIS A 19 -5.18 -4.59 7.11
C HIS A 19 -3.90 -3.77 7.31
N VAL A 20 -4.01 -2.46 7.05
CA VAL A 20 -2.98 -1.47 7.34
C VAL A 20 -2.83 -1.43 8.84
N ARG A 21 -1.93 -2.25 9.37
CA ARG A 21 -1.59 -2.19 10.78
C ARG A 21 -0.76 -0.94 10.97
N LEU A 22 -1.02 -0.25 12.08
CA LEU A 22 -0.24 0.92 12.52
C LEU A 22 1.27 0.63 12.52
N ARG A 23 1.66 -0.64 12.72
CA ARG A 23 3.04 -1.12 12.66
C ARG A 23 3.69 -0.87 11.28
N ASP A 24 3.01 -1.23 10.19
CA ASP A 24 3.54 -1.10 8.83
C ASP A 24 3.65 0.37 8.40
N THR A 25 2.69 1.22 8.80
CA THR A 25 2.74 2.67 8.56
C THR A 25 3.89 3.34 9.32
N VAL A 26 4.19 2.89 10.55
CA VAL A 26 5.33 3.40 11.32
C VAL A 26 6.66 3.01 10.67
N ILE A 27 6.79 1.76 10.24
CA ILE A 27 8.00 1.28 9.54
C ILE A 27 8.18 2.03 8.21
N LEU A 28 7.08 2.29 7.49
CA LEU A 28 7.05 3.12 6.28
C LEU A 28 7.57 4.55 6.57
N MET A 29 7.06 5.20 7.60
CA MET A 29 7.50 6.54 8.00
C MET A 29 9.01 6.56 8.29
N CYS A 30 9.52 5.55 9.00
CA CYS A 30 10.95 5.40 9.27
C CYS A 30 11.77 5.14 7.99
N ALA A 31 11.28 4.30 7.07
CA ALA A 31 11.97 4.00 5.82
C ALA A 31 12.11 5.24 4.92
N ILE A 32 11.11 6.11 4.87
CA ILE A 32 11.16 7.39 4.14
C ILE A 32 12.24 8.30 4.72
N PHE A 33 12.30 8.45 6.04
CA PHE A 33 13.34 9.24 6.71
C PHE A 33 14.74 8.71 6.40
N ILE A 34 14.94 7.39 6.52
CA ILE A 34 16.22 6.74 6.24
C ILE A 34 16.61 6.91 4.76
N ALA A 35 15.66 6.75 3.84
CA ALA A 35 15.89 6.96 2.42
C ALA A 35 16.24 8.43 2.09
N SER A 36 15.58 9.40 2.72
CA SER A 36 15.91 10.82 2.57
C SER A 36 17.31 11.15 3.07
N ILE A 37 17.72 10.58 4.21
CA ILE A 37 19.09 10.73 4.73
C ILE A 37 20.09 10.03 3.79
N GLY A 38 19.76 8.83 3.30
CA GLY A 38 20.57 8.07 2.36
C GLY A 38 20.79 8.79 1.03
N LEU A 39 19.75 9.45 0.51
CA LEU A 39 19.85 10.28 -0.69
C LEU A 39 20.72 11.52 -0.46
N ASN A 40 20.58 12.18 0.69
CA ASN A 40 21.42 13.31 1.08
C ASN A 40 22.90 12.92 1.24
N MET A 41 23.17 11.71 1.72
CA MET A 41 24.53 11.15 1.81
C MET A 41 25.02 10.53 0.49
N ASN A 42 24.25 10.61 -0.60
CA ASN A 42 24.52 9.96 -1.89
C ASN A 42 24.83 8.45 -1.77
N SER A 43 24.27 7.78 -0.74
CA SER A 43 24.57 6.39 -0.43
C SER A 43 23.45 5.46 -0.91
N THR A 44 23.69 4.84 -2.06
CA THR A 44 22.80 3.82 -2.64
C THR A 44 22.55 2.66 -1.67
N ALA A 45 23.52 2.33 -0.79
CA ALA A 45 23.38 1.28 0.20
C ALA A 45 22.22 1.52 1.18
N VAL A 46 21.99 2.78 1.58
CA VAL A 46 20.89 3.16 2.48
C VAL A 46 19.53 3.08 1.77
N ILE A 47 19.49 3.43 0.48
CA ILE A 47 18.28 3.36 -0.35
C ILE A 47 17.86 1.88 -0.56
N ILE A 48 18.82 0.99 -0.83
CA ILE A 48 18.56 -0.45 -0.93
C ILE A 48 18.14 -1.03 0.42
N GLY A 49 18.75 -0.58 1.53
CA GLY A 49 18.35 -0.96 2.88
C GLY A 49 16.90 -0.57 3.21
N ALA A 50 16.46 0.62 2.79
CA ALA A 50 15.08 1.06 2.94
C ALA A 50 14.08 0.20 2.13
N MET A 51 14.47 -0.26 0.94
CA MET A 51 13.67 -1.23 0.16
C MET A 51 13.59 -2.61 0.82
N LEU A 52 14.63 -3.06 1.53
CA LEU A 52 14.64 -4.36 2.22
C LEU A 52 13.86 -4.35 3.54
N ILE A 53 13.87 -3.22 4.25
CA ILE A 53 13.13 -3.06 5.52
C ILE A 53 11.61 -2.94 5.26
N SER A 54 11.21 -2.54 4.06
CA SER A 54 9.82 -2.17 3.79
C SER A 54 9.19 -3.01 2.68
N PRO A 55 8.28 -3.95 3.01
CA PRO A 55 7.48 -4.70 2.03
C PRO A 55 6.31 -3.84 1.48
N LEU A 56 6.63 -2.64 1.00
CA LEU A 56 5.72 -1.53 0.71
C LEU A 56 4.73 -1.75 -0.43
N MET A 57 4.98 -2.71 -1.34
CA MET A 57 4.13 -2.90 -2.52
C MET A 57 2.69 -3.22 -2.15
N THR A 58 2.45 -4.03 -1.12
CA THR A 58 1.09 -4.44 -0.78
C THR A 58 0.26 -3.34 -0.09
N PRO A 59 0.76 -2.62 0.92
CA PRO A 59 -0.01 -1.55 1.55
C PRO A 59 -0.28 -0.35 0.63
N ILE A 60 0.66 0.05 -0.24
CA ILE A 60 0.43 1.17 -1.19
C ILE A 60 -0.62 0.80 -2.23
N VAL A 61 -0.54 -0.40 -2.81
CA VAL A 61 -1.51 -0.84 -3.82
C VAL A 61 -2.88 -1.04 -3.19
N GLY A 62 -2.95 -1.58 -1.97
CA GLY A 62 -4.19 -1.65 -1.20
C GLY A 62 -4.82 -0.28 -0.93
N LEU A 63 -4.02 0.69 -0.49
CA LEU A 63 -4.48 2.05 -0.19
C LEU A 63 -4.94 2.79 -1.46
N GLY A 64 -4.18 2.68 -2.55
CA GLY A 64 -4.55 3.24 -3.85
C GLY A 64 -5.80 2.59 -4.46
N PHE A 65 -5.99 1.28 -4.25
CA PHE A 65 -7.17 0.56 -4.73
C PHE A 65 -8.42 0.81 -3.85
N GLY A 66 -8.27 0.94 -2.53
CA GLY A 66 -9.33 1.39 -1.62
C GLY A 66 -9.78 2.82 -1.93
N LEU A 67 -8.84 3.70 -2.28
CA LEU A 67 -9.15 5.03 -2.83
C LEU A 67 -9.75 4.95 -4.24
N ALA A 68 -9.31 4.04 -5.11
CA ALA A 68 -9.86 3.96 -6.48
C ALA A 68 -11.29 3.41 -6.52
N ILE A 69 -11.66 2.53 -5.58
CA ILE A 69 -13.04 2.03 -5.47
C ILE A 69 -13.98 3.13 -4.96
N PHE A 70 -13.47 4.23 -4.35
CA PHE A 70 -14.20 5.39 -3.79
C PHE A 70 -15.69 5.29 -4.11
N ASP A 71 -16.44 4.57 -3.27
CA ASP A 71 -17.82 4.23 -3.59
C ASP A 71 -18.71 5.45 -3.32
N THR A 72 -18.47 6.48 -4.13
CA THR A 72 -19.22 7.74 -4.23
C THR A 72 -20.65 7.48 -4.67
N ARG A 73 -20.93 6.30 -5.24
CA ARG A 73 -22.29 5.84 -5.58
C ARG A 73 -23.04 5.38 -4.34
N LEU A 74 -22.42 4.58 -3.46
CA LEU A 74 -22.99 4.21 -2.17
C LEU A 74 -23.07 5.43 -1.25
N ILE A 75 -22.08 6.33 -1.24
CA ILE A 75 -22.15 7.56 -0.44
C ILE A 75 -23.34 8.43 -0.88
N LYS A 76 -23.59 8.60 -2.19
CA LYS A 76 -24.79 9.30 -2.68
C LYS A 76 -26.10 8.58 -2.37
N GLN A 77 -26.09 7.25 -2.34
CA GLN A 77 -27.28 6.44 -2.04
C GLN A 77 -27.53 6.29 -0.53
N SER A 78 -26.51 6.50 0.30
CA SER A 78 -26.58 6.51 1.78
C SER A 78 -26.93 7.88 2.34
N LEU A 79 -26.64 8.94 1.59
CA LEU A 79 -27.00 10.33 1.88
C LEU A 79 -28.37 10.72 1.28
N GLU A 80 -29.20 9.73 0.94
CA GLU A 80 -30.64 9.90 0.78
C GLU A 80 -31.33 9.50 2.09
N VAL A 81 -31.07 10.32 3.11
CA VAL A 81 -31.96 10.64 4.25
C VAL A 81 -31.72 12.11 4.58
#